data_AF-A0A3S4PI18-F1
#
_entry.id   AF-A0A3S4PI18-F1
#
_cell.length_a   1.000
_cell.length_b   1.000
_cell.length_c   1.000
_cell.angle_alpha   90.00
_cell.angle_beta   90.00
_cell.angle_gamma   90.00
#
_symmetry.space_group_name_H-M   'P 1'
#
loop_
_entity.id
_entity.type
_entity.pdbx_description
1 polymer ?
#
loop_
_entity_poly.entity_id
_entity_poly.type
_entity_poly.pdbx_seq_one_letter_code
_entity_poly.pdbx_strand_id
1 'polypeptide(L)' 'MNTSDLKIDLINRITQLKEARIIEEIQKILDFELDQNEYILTTEQKERVAEGREEYKNKAYLTEDQANQDIEEWLKEK' A
#
# COMPACT_ATOMS: atom_id res chain seq x y z
N MET A 1 -0.56 -27.79 4.42
CA MET A 1 -0.34 -26.87 5.56
C MET A 1 -1.70 -26.42 6.03
N ASN A 2 -2.04 -26.67 7.29
CA ASN A 2 -3.28 -26.15 7.87
C ASN A 2 -3.05 -24.72 8.40
N THR A 3 -4.12 -24.03 8.78
CA THR A 3 -4.04 -22.65 9.28
C THR A 3 -3.15 -22.50 10.53
N SER A 4 -3.10 -23.52 11.39
CA SER A 4 -2.25 -23.51 12.58
C SER A 4 -0.76 -23.59 12.21
N ASP A 5 -0.41 -24.43 11.24
CA ASP A 5 0.95 -24.54 10.72
C ASP A 5 1.42 -23.19 10.11
N LEU A 6 0.54 -22.53 9.35
CA LEU A 6 0.79 -21.20 8.78
C LEU A 6 1.05 -20.14 9.85
N LYS A 7 0.26 -20.14 10.93
CA LYS A 7 0.45 -19.21 12.06
C LYS A 7 1.80 -19.41 12.73
N ILE A 8 2.18 -20.66 12.96
CA ILE A 8 3.47 -21.00 13.60
C ILE A 8 4.64 -20.56 12.70
N ASP A 9 4.57 -20.83 11.39
CA ASP A 9 5.61 -20.39 10.45
C ASP A 9 5.77 -18.86 10.45
N LEU A 10 4.65 -18.13 10.43
CA LEU A 10 4.67 -16.66 10.44
C LEU A 10 5.28 -16.10 11.73
N ILE A 11 4.91 -16.64 12.89
CA ILE A 11 5.49 -16.25 14.19
C ILE A 11 7.01 -16.48 14.18
N ASN A 12 7.46 -17.63 13.68
CA ASN A 12 8.88 -17.94 13.60
C ASN A 12 9.64 -16.97 12.67
N ARG A 13 9.04 -16.58 11.55
CA ARG A 13 9.65 -15.58 10.65
C ARG A 13 9.74 -14.20 11.30
N ILE A 14 8.66 -13.75 11.94
CA ILE A 14 8.62 -12.43 12.60
C ILE A 14 9.66 -12.35 13.73
N THR A 15 9.80 -13.40 14.54
CA THR A 15 10.78 -13.43 15.65
C THR A 15 12.24 -13.41 15.19
N GLN A 16 12.51 -13.80 13.94
CA GLN A 16 13.85 -13.76 13.35
C GLN A 16 14.17 -12.41 12.66
N LEU A 17 13.17 -11.55 12.43
CA LEU A 17 13.39 -10.23 11.85
C LEU A 17 14.16 -9.33 12.82
N LYS A 18 15.17 -8.64 12.29
CA LYS A 18 16.00 -7.69 13.07
C LYS A 18 15.72 -6.22 12.73
N GLU A 19 15.14 -5.97 11.56
CA GLU A 19 14.86 -4.63 11.08
C GLU A 19 13.52 -4.15 11.65
N ALA A 20 13.58 -3.24 12.62
CA ALA A 20 12.39 -2.71 13.29
C ALA A 20 11.38 -2.09 12.32
N ARG A 21 11.85 -1.40 11.27
CA ARG A 21 11.00 -0.83 10.22
C ARG A 21 10.12 -1.87 9.53
N ILE A 22 10.64 -3.08 9.27
CA ILE A 22 9.85 -4.15 8.64
C ILE A 22 8.77 -4.65 9.58
N ILE A 23 9.10 -4.79 10.87
CA ILE A 23 8.14 -5.20 11.90
C ILE A 23 7.01 -4.17 12.04
N GLU A 24 7.33 -2.88 12.01
CA GLU A 24 6.35 -1.79 12.03
C GLU A 24 5.39 -1.85 10.82
N GLU A 25 5.91 -2.11 9.62
CA GLU A 25 5.05 -2.23 8.43
C GLU A 25 4.15 -3.47 8.50
N ILE A 26 4.65 -4.62 8.97
CA ILE A 26 3.83 -5.81 9.19
C ILE A 26 2.73 -5.52 10.21
N GLN A 27 3.07 -4.82 11.30
CA GLN A 27 2.10 -4.43 12.31
C GLN A 27 1.01 -3.53 11.74
N LYS A 28 1.36 -2.49 10.96
CA LYS A 28 0.38 -1.61 10.31
C LYS A 28 -0.60 -2.38 9.42
N ILE A 29 -0.11 -3.36 8.65
CA ILE A 29 -0.98 -4.21 7.82
C ILE A 29 -1.93 -5.02 8.68
N LEU A 30 -1.43 -5.68 9.72
CA LEU A 30 -2.27 -6.47 10.62
C LEU A 30 -3.30 -5.61 11.34
N ASP A 31 -2.90 -4.45 11.85
CA ASP A 31 -3.80 -3.51 12.52
C ASP A 31 -4.90 -3.05 11.56
N PHE A 32 -4.56 -2.76 10.29
CA PHE A 32 -5.54 -2.38 9.26
C PHE A 32 -6.53 -3.50 8.92
N GLU A 33 -6.05 -4.72 8.66
CA GLU A 33 -6.91 -5.85 8.28
C GLU A 33 -7.77 -6.37 9.45
N LEU A 34 -7.29 -6.20 10.68
CA LEU A 34 -8.01 -6.61 11.89
C LEU A 34 -8.93 -5.51 12.42
N ASP A 35 -8.74 -4.26 12.02
CA ASP A 35 -9.64 -3.17 12.37
C ASP A 35 -11.03 -3.46 11.78
N GLN A 36 -12.00 -3.68 12.66
CA GLN A 36 -13.40 -3.93 12.29
C GLN A 36 -14.20 -2.62 12.21
N ASN A 37 -13.55 -1.48 12.48
CA ASN A 37 -14.20 -0.18 12.39
C ASN A 37 -14.26 0.31 10.94
N GLU A 38 -15.20 1.22 10.67
CA GLU A 38 -15.22 1.92 9.38
C GLU A 38 -13.96 2.77 9.23
N TYR A 39 -13.27 2.62 8.09
CA TYR A 39 -12.12 3.46 7.78
C TYR A 39 -12.57 4.89 7.48
N ILE A 40 -12.36 5.80 8.44
CA ILE A 40 -12.71 7.21 8.29
C ILE A 40 -11.53 7.97 7.69
N LEU A 41 -11.71 8.45 6.45
CA LEU A 41 -10.71 9.29 5.78
C LEU A 41 -10.47 10.59 6.56
N THR A 42 -9.20 10.98 6.67
CA THR A 42 -8.80 12.31 7.14
C THR A 42 -9.28 13.39 6.17
N THR A 43 -9.27 14.66 6.60
CA THR A 43 -9.63 15.79 5.72
C THR A 43 -8.76 15.84 4.47
N GLU A 44 -7.44 15.71 4.64
CA GLU A 44 -6.47 15.70 3.53
C GLU A 44 -6.74 14.55 2.55
N GLN A 45 -7.05 13.35 3.06
CA GLN A 45 -7.40 12.21 2.21
C GLN A 45 -8.71 12.45 1.44
N LYS A 46 -9.72 13.05 2.08
CA LYS A 46 -10.99 13.41 1.41
C LYS A 46 -10.76 14.43 0.30
N GLU A 47 -9.93 15.43 0.55
CA GLU A 47 -9.54 16.44 -0.44
C GLU A 47 -8.82 15.79 -1.61
N ARG A 48 -7.84 14.92 -1.36
CA ARG A 48 -7.12 14.21 -2.42
C ARG A 48 -8.02 13.27 -3.24
N VAL A 49 -8.99 12.62 -2.61
CA VAL A 49 -10.01 11.82 -3.32
C VAL A 49 -10.90 12.72 -4.18
N ALA A 50 -11.30 13.89 -3.68
CA ALA A 50 -12.09 14.85 -4.46
C ALA A 50 -11.31 15.37 -5.68
N GLU A 51 -10.04 15.71 -5.49
CA GLU A 51 -9.14 16.14 -6.55
C GLU A 51 -8.96 15.05 -7.62
N GLY A 52 -8.68 13.80 -7.22
CA GLY A 52 -8.54 12.68 -8.15
C GLY A 52 -9.81 12.40 -8.97
N ARG A 53 -11.00 12.65 -8.40
CA ARG A 53 -12.26 12.55 -9.15
C ARG A 53 -12.39 13.63 -10.21
N GLU A 54 -11.94 14.86 -9.92
CA GLU A 54 -11.92 15.95 -10.90
C GLU A 54 -10.86 15.71 -11.98
N GLU A 55 -9.67 15.24 -11.63
CA GLU A 55 -8.63 14.81 -12.58
C GLU A 55 -9.19 13.75 -13.54
N TYR A 56 -9.87 12.72 -13.03
CA TYR A 56 -10.47 11.69 -13.86
C TYR A 56 -11.53 12.25 -14.83
N LYS A 57 -12.43 13.12 -14.36
CA LYS A 57 -13.44 13.80 -15.21
C LYS A 57 -12.78 14.64 -16.30
N ASN A 58 -11.68 15.30 -15.98
CA ASN A 58 -10.93 16.15 -16.88
C ASN A 58 -9.96 15.37 -17.78
N LYS A 59 -9.96 14.03 -17.73
CA LYS A 59 -9.01 13.16 -18.44
C LYS A 59 -7.54 13.44 -18.10
N ALA A 60 -7.28 13.99 -16.91
CA ALA A 60 -5.96 14.20 -16.36
C ALA A 60 -5.46 12.93 -15.67
N TYR A 61 -5.47 11.81 -16.39
CA TYR A 61 -4.91 10.54 -15.97
C TYR A 61 -3.98 9.99 -17.05
N LEU A 62 -3.04 9.15 -16.65
CA LEU A 62 -2.17 8.44 -17.58
C LEU A 62 -2.81 7.09 -17.93
N THR A 63 -2.73 6.69 -19.20
CA THR A 63 -2.93 5.30 -19.58
C THR A 63 -1.74 4.46 -19.09
N GLU A 64 -1.93 3.13 -19.07
CA GLU A 64 -0.86 2.20 -18.75
C GLU A 64 0.39 2.43 -19.63
N ASP A 65 0.20 2.59 -20.95
CA ASP A 65 1.30 2.85 -21.88
C ASP A 65 2.05 4.16 -21.56
N GLN A 66 1.31 5.23 -21.24
CA GLN A 66 1.91 6.53 -20.88
C GLN A 66 2.69 6.43 -19.57
N ALA A 67 2.12 5.78 -18.55
CA ALA A 67 2.79 5.59 -17.27
C ALA A 67 4.05 4.73 -17.41
N ASN A 68 4.01 3.66 -18.23
CA ASN A 68 5.17 2.82 -18.50
C ASN A 68 6.28 3.59 -19.22
N GLN A 69 5.92 4.44 -20.19
CA GLN A 69 6.89 5.29 -20.88
C GLN A 69 7.58 6.25 -19.90
N ASP A 70 6.83 6.94 -19.05
CA ASP A 70 7.38 7.87 -18.06
C ASP A 70 8.36 7.16 -17.10
N ILE A 71 8.03 5.94 -16.67
CA ILE A 71 8.91 5.11 -15.84
C ILE A 71 10.18 4.72 -16.60
N GLU A 72 10.08 4.30 -17.86
CA GLU A 72 11.24 3.96 -18.67
C GLU A 72 12.18 5.15 -18.87
N GLU A 73 11.63 6.34 -19.13
CA GLU A 73 12.40 7.58 -19.27
C GLU A 73 13.14 7.90 -17.98
N TRP A 74 12.45 7.86 -16.84
CA TRP A 74 13.05 8.07 -15.52
C TRP A 74 14.20 7.09 -15.21
N LEU A 75 14.06 5.82 -15.62
CA LEU A 75 15.10 4.81 -15.42
C LEU A 75 16.32 5.01 -16.33
N LYS A 76 16.15 5.63 -17.50
CA LYS A 76 17.24 5.94 -18.46
C LYS A 76 18.03 7.20 -18.08
N GLU A 77 17.49 8.07 -17.22
CA GLU A 77 18.18 9.28 -16.73
C GLU A 77 19.24 9.00 -15.65
N LYS A 78 19.47 7.72 -15.29
CA LYS A 78 20.54 7.27 -14.37
C LYS A 78 21.66 6.55 -15.12
#